data_AF-A0A0R3X7F3-F1
#
_entry.id   AF-A0A0R3X7F3-F1
#
_cell.length_a   1.000
_cell.length_b   1.000
_cell.length_c   1.000
_cell.angle_alpha   90.00
_cell.angle_beta   90.00
_cell.angle_gamma   90.00
#
_symmetry.space_group_name_H-M   'P 1'
#
loop_
_entity.id
_entity.type
_entity.pdbx_description
1 polymer ?
#
loop_
_entity_poly.entity_id
_entity_poly.type
_entity_poly.pdbx_seq_one_letter_code
_entity_poly.pdbx_strand_id
1 'polypeptide(L)' 'MLSFETWKGIMVVVSHDQAFLNAIATDIIHLVANRLDAYRGDYDAFVKAREERLLNEEREYLAQKAERDHIQ' A
#
# COMPACT_ATOMS: atom_id res chain seq x y z
N MET A 1 -25.67 17.08 -1.86
CA MET A 1 -24.80 15.88 -1.78
C MET A 1 -23.65 16.13 -2.75
N LEU A 2 -22.42 16.32 -2.24
CA LEU A 2 -21.24 16.52 -3.09
C LEU A 2 -20.85 15.16 -3.67
N SER A 3 -20.97 14.98 -4.99
CA SER A 3 -20.46 13.79 -5.68
C SER A 3 -18.99 14.03 -6.01
N PHE A 4 -18.09 13.41 -5.24
CA PHE A 4 -16.65 13.49 -5.48
C PHE A 4 -16.25 12.86 -6.83
N GLU A 5 -17.07 11.96 -7.35
CA GLU A 5 -16.89 11.31 -8.66
C GLU A 5 -16.95 12.29 -9.84
N THR A 6 -17.59 13.45 -9.67
CA THR A 6 -17.74 14.46 -10.73
C THR A 6 -16.59 15.47 -10.78
N TRP A 7 -15.64 15.40 -9.84
CA TRP A 7 -14.50 16.31 -9.80
C TRP A 7 -13.50 15.98 -10.91
N LYS A 8 -13.20 16.97 -11.75
CA LYS A 8 -12.32 16.80 -12.92
C LYS A 8 -10.82 17.00 -12.63
N GLY A 9 -10.49 17.44 -11.42
CA GLY A 9 -9.11 17.71 -11.01
C GLY A 9 -8.49 16.58 -10.18
N ILE A 10 -7.26 16.80 -9.73
CA ILE A 10 -6.62 15.95 -8.72
C ILE A 10 -7.18 16.33 -7.35
N MET A 11 -7.50 15.32 -6.54
CA MET A 11 -7.90 15.49 -5.16
C MET A 11 -7.00 14.66 -4.27
N VAL A 12 -6.43 15.28 -3.24
CA VAL A 12 -5.70 14.58 -2.19
C VAL A 12 -6.60 14.52 -0.96
N VAL A 13 -6.88 13.30 -0.50
CA VAL A 13 -7.75 13.07 0.65
C VAL A 13 -7.00 12.25 1.68
N VAL A 14 -7.16 12.63 2.95
CA VAL A 14 -6.69 11.86 4.11
C VAL A 14 -7.93 11.40 4.86
N SER A 15 -8.11 10.08 4.97
CA SER A 15 -9.22 9.47 5.70
C SER A 15 -8.75 8.17 6.35
N HIS A 16 -9.43 7.79 7.42
CA HIS A 16 -9.30 6.47 8.05
C HIS A 16 -10.49 5.54 7.70
N ASP A 17 -11.47 6.03 6.94
CA ASP A 17 -12.62 5.25 6.47
C ASP A 17 -12.26 4.47 5.21
N GLN A 18 -12.17 3.15 5.33
CA GLN A 18 -11.78 2.25 4.25
C GLN A 18 -12.83 2.18 3.14
N ALA A 19 -14.11 2.20 3.47
CA ALA A 19 -15.19 2.11 2.49
C ALA A 19 -15.23 3.38 1.62
N PHE A 20 -15.03 4.54 2.26
CA PHE A 20 -14.89 5.81 1.55
C PHE A 20 -13.67 5.81 0.62
N LEU A 21 -12.49 5.40 1.12
CA LEU A 21 -11.28 5.34 0.29
C LEU A 21 -11.45 4.35 -0.88
N ASN A 22 -12.05 3.19 -0.66
CA ASN A 22 -12.36 2.25 -1.74
C ASN A 22 -13.28 2.84 -2.80
N ALA A 23 -14.21 3.71 -2.43
CA ALA A 23 -15.16 4.29 -3.37
C ALA A 23 -14.52 5.37 -4.28
N ILE A 24 -13.49 6.09 -3.82
CA ILE A 24 -12.99 7.28 -4.53
C ILE A 24 -11.49 7.26 -4.88
N ALA A 25 -10.69 6.43 -4.24
CA ALA A 25 -9.24 6.44 -4.41
C ALA A 25 -8.85 5.71 -5.70
N THR A 26 -7.94 6.33 -6.45
CA THR A 26 -7.31 5.75 -7.64
C THR A 26 -5.85 5.37 -7.41
N ASP A 27 -5.26 5.94 -6.36
CA ASP A 27 -3.92 5.71 -5.86
C ASP A 27 -3.93 5.88 -4.33
N ILE A 28 -3.10 5.11 -3.62
CA ILE A 28 -2.89 5.23 -2.17
C ILE A 28 -1.44 5.64 -1.92
N ILE A 29 -1.25 6.70 -1.14
CA ILE A 29 0.05 7.06 -0.58
C ILE A 29 0.06 6.60 0.88
N HIS A 30 0.84 5.56 1.16
CA HIS A 30 0.96 4.99 2.49
C HIS A 30 2.15 5.64 3.22
N LEU A 31 1.85 6.37 4.30
CA LEU A 31 2.86 6.97 5.18
C LEU A 31 3.16 6.02 6.34
N VAL A 32 4.36 5.48 6.38
CA VAL A 32 4.85 4.61 7.47
C VAL A 32 6.31 4.89 7.77
N ALA A 33 6.68 4.98 9.05
CA ALA A 33 8.07 5.20 9.48
C ALA A 33 8.78 6.37 8.74
N ASN A 34 8.09 7.50 8.58
CA ASN A 34 8.56 8.68 7.85
C ASN A 34 8.91 8.41 6.36
N ARG A 35 8.33 7.38 5.76
CA ARG A 35 8.44 7.06 4.33
C ARG A 35 7.07 7.07 3.67
N LEU A 36 7.04 7.48 2.40
CA LEU A 36 5.86 7.48 1.56
C LEU A 36 6.02 6.42 0.49
N ASP A 37 5.17 5.40 0.53
CA ASP A 37 5.08 4.36 -0.49
C ASP A 37 3.80 4.57 -1.30
N ALA A 38 3.92 4.63 -2.62
CA ALA A 38 2.78 4.81 -3.52
C ALA A 38 2.30 3.47 -4.07
N TYR A 39 0.97 3.28 -4.08
CA TYR A 39 0.29 2.10 -4.58
C TYR A 39 -0.79 2.54 -5.58
N ARG A 40 -0.89 1.83 -6.70
CA ARG A 40 -1.95 2.06 -7.70
C ARG A 40 -3.19 1.27 -7.32
N GLY A 41 -4.37 1.90 -7.45
CA GLY A 41 -5.66 1.28 -7.17
C GLY A 41 -6.31 1.83 -5.90
N ASP A 42 -7.42 1.19 -5.55
CA ASP A 42 -8.21 1.49 -4.37
C ASP A 42 -7.53 0.98 -3.08
N TYR A 43 -8.24 1.10 -1.95
CA TYR A 43 -7.71 0.71 -0.64
C TYR A 43 -7.53 -0.82 -0.53
N ASP A 44 -8.45 -1.63 -1.06
CA ASP A 44 -8.34 -3.09 -1.06
C ASP A 44 -7.15 -3.58 -1.90
N ALA A 45 -6.93 -2.99 -3.07
CA ALA A 45 -5.76 -3.26 -3.90
C ALA A 45 -4.46 -2.91 -3.17
N PHE A 46 -4.43 -1.77 -2.47
CA PHE A 46 -3.31 -1.39 -1.61
C PHE A 46 -3.02 -2.43 -0.52
N VAL A 47 -4.05 -2.88 0.20
CA VAL A 47 -3.88 -3.86 1.29
C VAL A 47 -3.27 -5.16 0.75
N LYS A 48 -3.81 -5.69 -0.35
CA LYS A 48 -3.28 -6.91 -0.98
C LYS A 48 -1.84 -6.74 -1.43
N ALA A 49 -1.52 -5.65 -2.14
CA ALA A 49 -0.17 -5.38 -2.61
C ALA A 49 0.83 -5.22 -1.45
N ARG A 50 0.40 -4.62 -0.34
CA ARG A 50 1.22 -4.49 0.87
C ARG A 50 1.46 -5.84 1.53
N GLU A 51 0.45 -6.69 1.67
CA GLU A 51 0.61 -8.03 2.23
C GLU A 51 1.56 -8.89 1.39
N GLU A 52 1.40 -8.90 0.07
CA GLU A 52 2.31 -9.61 -0.84
C GLU A 52 3.75 -9.10 -0.72
N ARG A 53 3.94 -7.77 -0.60
CA ARG A 53 5.27 -7.18 -0.41
C ARG A 53 5.92 -7.67 0.87
N LEU A 54 5.21 -7.64 2.00
CA LEU A 54 5.73 -8.10 3.29
C LEU A 54 6.09 -9.59 3.28
N LEU A 55 5.26 -10.43 2.65
CA LEU A 55 5.54 -11.85 2.48
C LEU A 55 6.78 -12.10 1.60
N ASN A 56 7.00 -11.28 0.57
CA ASN A 56 8.20 -11.37 -0.26
C ASN A 56 9.44 -10.96 0.53
N GLU A 57 9.38 -9.84 1.24
CA GLU A 57 10.48 -9.34 2.09
C GLU A 57 10.88 -10.38 3.16
N GLU A 58 9.91 -11.02 3.80
CA GLU A 58 10.16 -12.09 4.78
C GLU A 58 10.83 -13.31 4.14
N ARG A 59 10.33 -13.78 2.99
CA ARG A 59 10.93 -14.92 2.26
C ARG A 59 12.37 -14.65 1.85
N GLU A 60 12.65 -13.47 1.31
CA GLU A 60 13.99 -13.06 0.92
C GLU A 60 14.94 -12.99 2.12
N TYR A 61 14.48 -12.44 3.24
CA TYR A 61 15.24 -12.37 4.48
C TYR A 61 15.62 -13.77 5.00
N LEU A 62 14.66 -14.71 5.04
CA LEU A 62 14.90 -16.08 5.48
C LEU A 62 15.89 -16.81 4.57
N ALA A 63 15.76 -16.64 3.25
CA ALA A 63 16.68 -17.23 2.29
C ALA A 63 18.12 -16.71 2.47
N GLN A 64 18.27 -15.39 2.64
CA GLN A 64 19.59 -14.77 2.90
C GLN A 64 20.20 -15.23 4.21
N LYS A 65 19.38 -15.43 5.26
CA LYS A 65 19.85 -15.93 6.55
C LYS A 65 20.33 -17.37 6.46
N ALA A 66 19.56 -18.25 5.82
CA ALA A 66 19.93 -19.66 5.64
C ALA A 66 21.24 -19.82 4.87
N GLU A 67 21.45 -19.01 3.82
CA GLU A 67 22.71 -19.01 3.05
C GLU A 67 23.91 -18.60 3.92
N ARG A 68 23.76 -17.55 4.74
CA ARG A 68 24.83 -17.10 5.66
C ARG A 68 25.18 -18.16 6.69
N ASP A 69 24.18 -18.84 7.24
CA ASP A 69 24.36 -19.89 8.25
C ASP A 69 25.03 -21.15 7.65
N HIS A 70 24.92 -21.39 6.34
CA HIS A 70 25.54 -22.54 5.67
C HIS A 70 27.05 -22.36 5.38
N ILE A 71 27.54 -21.12 5.30
CA ILE A 71 28.92 -20.79 4.93
C ILE A 71 29.84 -20.65 6.17
N GLN A 72 29.26 -20.44 7.37
CA GLN A 72 29.98 -20.46 8.65
C GLN A 72 30.19 -21.88 9.18
#